data_AF-A0A1Y3SHX9-F1
#
_entry.id   AF-A0A1Y3SHX9-F1
#
_cell.length_a   1.000
_cell.length_b   1.000
_cell.length_c   1.000
_cell.angle_alpha   90.00
_cell.angle_beta   90.00
_cell.angle_gamma   90.00
#
_symmetry.space_group_name_H-M   'P 1'
#
loop_
_entity.id
_entity.type
_entity.pdbx_description
1 polymer ?
#
loop_
_entity_poly.entity_id
_entity_poly.type
_entity_poly.pdbx_seq_one_letter_code
_entity_poly.pdbx_strand_id
1 'polypeptide(L)'
;MFVPVKRDSGAMLPWEYLGAAAGTYHAGQMLTVSEGKLAALSLASTDTPPYLCMADVTAADGQVIPVTRVEGDCIYETQLKAEYAAAKVGGKMQVEADGLTASEGEGTFELVEILGTKEGDTVRGRFV
;
A
#
# COMPACT_ATOMS: atom_id res chain seq x y z
N MET A 1 1.69 -4.65 -6.59
CA MET A 1 1.17 -3.28 -6.37
C MET A 1 -0.09 -3.38 -5.53
N PHE A 2 -0.38 -2.39 -4.70
CA PHE A 2 -1.62 -2.37 -3.94
C PHE A 2 -2.77 -1.84 -4.80
N VAL A 3 -3.90 -2.54 -4.80
CA VAL A 3 -5.12 -2.15 -5.53
C VAL A 3 -6.32 -2.20 -4.59
N PRO A 4 -7.08 -1.12 -4.42
CA PRO A 4 -8.33 -1.17 -3.67
C PRO A 4 -9.36 -1.99 -4.46
N VAL A 5 -9.78 -3.14 -3.93
CA VAL A 5 -10.70 -4.06 -4.62
C VAL A 5 -12.14 -3.92 -4.15
N LYS A 6 -12.34 -3.55 -2.89
CA LYS A 6 -13.66 -3.40 -2.28
C LYS A 6 -13.60 -2.41 -1.13
N ARG A 7 -14.68 -1.66 -0.95
CA ARG A 7 -14.93 -0.87 0.25
C ARG A 7 -16.21 -1.35 0.90
N ASP A 8 -16.27 -1.37 2.22
CA ASP A 8 -17.45 -1.85 2.96
C ASP A 8 -18.70 -1.01 2.66
N SER A 9 -18.53 0.30 2.46
CA SER A 9 -19.59 1.23 2.08
C SER A 9 -20.03 1.11 0.61
N GLY A 10 -19.24 0.46 -0.24
CA GLY A 10 -19.40 0.46 -1.70
C GLY A 10 -19.11 1.79 -2.38
N ALA A 11 -18.73 2.84 -1.64
CA ALA A 11 -18.37 4.13 -2.20
C ALA A 11 -17.00 4.08 -2.88
N MET A 12 -16.82 4.90 -3.92
CA MET A 12 -15.52 5.07 -4.56
C MET A 12 -14.56 5.81 -3.64
N LEU A 13 -13.28 5.44 -3.70
CA LEU A 13 -12.22 6.13 -2.99
C LEU A 13 -11.96 7.51 -3.62
N PRO A 14 -11.97 8.60 -2.83
CA PRO A 14 -11.74 9.94 -3.35
C PRO A 14 -10.29 10.11 -3.78
N TRP A 15 -10.09 10.83 -4.88
CA TRP A 15 -8.75 11.23 -5.31
C TRP A 15 -8.37 12.56 -4.64
N GLU A 16 -7.15 12.61 -4.14
CA GLU A 16 -6.50 13.80 -3.61
C GLU A 16 -5.29 14.13 -4.50
N TYR A 17 -4.95 15.41 -4.54
CA TYR A 17 -3.85 15.93 -5.34
C TYR A 17 -2.90 16.64 -4.39
N LEU A 18 -1.80 15.98 -4.03
CA LEU A 18 -0.86 16.45 -3.02
C LEU A 18 0.55 16.55 -3.60
N GLY A 19 1.36 17.47 -3.06
CA GLY A 19 2.74 17.66 -3.47
C GLY A 19 3.62 16.48 -3.03
N ALA A 20 4.46 16.00 -3.94
CA ALA A 20 5.42 14.93 -3.68
C ALA A 20 6.87 15.43 -3.67
N ALA A 21 7.74 14.74 -2.93
CA ALA A 21 9.17 14.91 -3.06
C ALA A 21 9.63 14.44 -4.45
N ALA A 22 10.79 14.93 -4.91
CA ALA A 22 11.34 14.48 -6.18
C ALA A 22 11.60 12.97 -6.18
N GLY A 23 11.11 12.26 -7.20
CA GLY A 23 11.25 10.80 -7.26
C GLY A 23 10.34 10.15 -8.30
N THR A 24 10.49 8.84 -8.47
CA THR A 24 9.61 8.02 -9.31
C THR A 24 8.60 7.30 -8.43
N TYR A 25 7.33 7.47 -8.74
CA TYR A 25 6.18 6.88 -8.07
C TYR A 25 5.42 5.99 -9.02
N HIS A 26 4.87 4.90 -8.49
CA HIS A 26 4.11 3.92 -9.25
C HIS A 26 2.67 3.86 -8.82
N ALA A 27 1.77 3.61 -9.77
CA ALA A 27 0.38 3.34 -9.43
C ALA A 27 0.29 2.13 -8.48
N GLY A 28 -0.49 2.28 -7.41
CA GLY A 28 -0.61 1.27 -6.36
C GLY A 28 0.56 1.23 -5.36
N GLN A 29 1.45 2.23 -5.37
CA GLN A 29 2.51 2.36 -4.38
C GLN A 29 2.00 3.05 -3.11
N MET A 30 2.27 2.45 -1.96
CA MET A 30 2.05 3.03 -0.64
C MET A 30 3.09 4.11 -0.35
N LEU A 31 2.62 5.27 0.09
CA LEU A 31 3.43 6.47 0.32
C LEU A 31 3.28 6.94 1.76
N THR A 32 4.36 7.53 2.27
CA THR A 32 4.39 8.24 3.55
C THR A 32 4.41 9.75 3.33
N VAL A 33 4.33 10.51 4.42
CA VAL A 33 4.53 11.96 4.42
C VAL A 33 5.84 12.27 5.13
N SER A 34 6.75 12.93 4.41
CA SER A 34 8.00 13.46 4.96
C SER A 34 8.11 14.93 4.59
N GLU A 35 8.47 15.78 5.56
CA GLU A 35 8.59 17.23 5.36
C GLU A 35 7.34 17.89 4.74
N GLY A 36 6.15 17.34 5.03
CA GLY A 36 4.87 17.84 4.49
C GLY A 36 4.59 17.47 3.03
N LYS A 37 5.40 16.59 2.43
CA LYS A 37 5.24 16.09 1.06
C LYS A 37 5.08 14.58 1.05
N LEU A 38 4.44 14.07 0.01
CA LEU A 38 4.41 12.64 -0.27
C LEU A 38 5.82 12.13 -0.58
N ALA A 39 6.19 10.98 -0.02
CA ALA A 39 7.46 10.32 -0.26
C ALA A 39 7.28 8.81 -0.33
N ALA A 40 8.16 8.14 -1.06
CA ALA A 40 8.26 6.68 -1.02
C ALA A 40 8.70 6.21 0.38
N LEU A 41 8.36 4.98 0.72
CA LEU A 41 8.84 4.35 1.96
C LEU A 41 10.36 4.15 1.87
N SER A 42 11.09 4.51 2.92
CA SER A 42 12.55 4.30 2.97
C SER A 42 12.93 2.91 3.47
N LEU A 43 12.01 2.24 4.17
CA LEU A 43 12.14 0.92 4.79
C LEU A 43 10.76 0.23 4.77
N ALA A 44 10.74 -1.07 5.08
CA ALA A 44 9.48 -1.76 5.34
C ALA A 44 8.73 -1.07 6.50
N SER A 45 7.44 -0.81 6.29
CA SER A 45 6.57 -0.10 7.21
C SER A 45 5.72 -1.08 8.02
N THR A 46 5.88 -1.03 9.33
CA THR A 46 4.96 -1.68 10.28
C THR A 46 3.73 -0.83 10.57
N ASP A 47 3.77 0.47 10.29
CA ASP A 47 2.62 1.36 10.40
C ASP A 47 1.82 1.42 9.09
N THR A 48 0.57 1.85 9.17
CA THR A 48 -0.29 2.07 7.99
C THR A 48 0.21 3.29 7.21
N PRO A 49 0.70 3.10 5.96
CA PRO A 49 1.04 4.22 5.11
C PRO A 49 -0.22 5.05 4.83
N PRO A 50 -0.19 6.39 4.93
CA PRO A 50 -1.40 7.21 4.85
C PRO A 50 -1.99 7.32 3.43
N TYR A 51 -1.19 7.12 2.39
CA TYR A 51 -1.59 7.38 1.01
C TYR A 51 -1.22 6.25 0.06
N LEU A 52 -2.05 6.05 -0.95
CA LEU A 52 -1.83 5.16 -2.09
C LEU A 52 -1.71 6.00 -3.36
N CYS A 53 -0.64 5.81 -4.13
CA CYS A 53 -0.42 6.49 -5.40
C CYS A 53 -1.36 6.00 -6.49
N MET A 54 -1.91 6.92 -7.29
CA MET A 54 -2.90 6.62 -8.33
C MET A 54 -2.36 6.79 -9.76
N ALA A 55 -1.05 7.04 -9.94
CA ALA A 55 -0.45 7.20 -11.26
C ALA A 55 1.03 6.81 -11.28
N ASP A 56 1.51 6.35 -12.45
CA ASP A 56 2.95 6.26 -12.72
C ASP A 56 3.49 7.65 -13.10
N VAL A 57 4.41 8.17 -12.28
CA VAL A 57 4.93 9.53 -12.47
C VAL A 57 6.35 9.67 -11.93
N THR A 58 7.22 10.31 -12.71
CA THR A 58 8.47 10.88 -12.17
C THR A 58 8.20 12.33 -11.83
N ALA A 59 8.13 12.62 -10.54
CA ALA A 59 7.77 13.92 -10.01
C ALA A 59 9.02 14.75 -9.72
N ALA A 60 8.95 16.04 -10.05
CA ALA A 60 9.85 17.04 -9.49
C ALA A 60 9.43 17.38 -8.04
N ASP A 61 10.33 17.99 -7.26
CA ASP A 61 10.02 18.37 -5.88
C ASP A 61 8.84 19.36 -5.82
N GLY A 62 7.85 19.04 -5.00
CA GLY A 62 6.60 19.78 -4.86
C GLY A 62 5.59 19.55 -5.98
N GLN A 63 5.89 18.72 -6.99
CA GLN A 63 4.94 18.40 -8.04
C GLN A 63 3.74 17.66 -7.45
N VAL A 64 2.56 18.10 -7.85
CA VAL A 64 1.30 17.52 -7.40
C VAL A 64 1.02 16.22 -8.15
N ILE A 65 0.77 15.15 -7.40
CA ILE A 65 0.45 13.82 -7.94
C ILE A 65 -0.90 13.32 -7.38
N PRO A 66 -1.65 12.51 -8.15
CA PRO A 66 -2.90 11.95 -7.68
C PRO A 66 -2.64 10.79 -6.69
N VAL A 67 -3.31 10.84 -5.55
CA VAL A 67 -3.28 9.81 -4.51
C VAL A 67 -4.70 9.55 -3.98
N THR A 68 -4.86 8.50 -3.20
CA THR A 68 -6.04 8.32 -2.33
C THR A 68 -5.59 7.98 -0.92
N ARG A 69 -6.45 8.21 0.08
CA ARG A 69 -6.15 7.83 1.46
C ARG A 69 -6.27 6.33 1.64
N VAL A 70 -5.41 5.78 2.48
CA VAL A 70 -5.57 4.42 2.96
C VAL A 70 -6.60 4.41 4.08
N GLU A 71 -7.65 3.62 3.92
CA GLU A 71 -8.75 3.51 4.87
C GLU A 71 -8.92 2.06 5.32
N GLY A 72 -9.20 1.84 6.60
CA GLY A 72 -9.38 0.49 7.16
C GLY A 72 -10.67 -0.22 6.75
N ASP A 73 -11.61 0.52 6.14
CA ASP A 73 -12.84 -0.03 5.55
C ASP A 73 -12.67 -0.49 4.09
N CYS A 74 -11.44 -0.41 3.56
CA CYS A 74 -11.06 -0.89 2.24
C CYS A 74 -10.26 -2.20 2.31
N ILE A 75 -10.63 -3.13 1.43
CA ILE A 75 -9.83 -4.30 1.10
C ILE A 75 -8.90 -3.93 -0.05
N TYR A 76 -7.62 -4.17 0.15
CA TYR A 76 -6.57 -4.01 -0.83
C TYR A 76 -6.03 -5.37 -1.25
N GLU A 77 -5.70 -5.49 -2.53
CA GLU A 77 -4.99 -6.62 -3.10
C GLU A 77 -3.52 -6.25 -3.31
N THR A 78 -2.60 -7.14 -2.99
CA THR A 78 -1.16 -6.98 -3.24
C THR A 78 -0.50 -8.34 -3.46
N GLN A 79 0.81 -8.34 -3.69
CA GLN A 79 1.61 -9.55 -3.86
C GLN A 79 2.60 -9.73 -2.71
N LEU A 80 2.89 -10.99 -2.39
CA LEU A 80 3.93 -11.35 -1.43
C LEU A 80 5.33 -11.06 -1.98
N LYS A 81 6.17 -10.40 -1.19
CA LYS A 81 7.58 -10.15 -1.53
C LYS A 81 8.45 -11.40 -1.46
N ALA A 82 8.07 -12.36 -0.64
CA ALA A 82 8.74 -13.63 -0.42
C ALA A 82 7.71 -14.68 -0.02
N GLU A 83 8.11 -15.96 0.02
CA GLU A 83 7.24 -17.02 0.52
C GLU A 83 6.81 -16.73 1.98
N TYR A 84 5.50 -16.86 2.24
CA TYR A 84 4.91 -16.78 3.57
C TYR A 84 4.11 -18.06 3.88
N ALA A 85 4.81 -19.14 4.21
CA ALA A 85 4.22 -20.46 4.43
C ALA A 85 3.19 -20.50 5.59
N ALA A 86 3.33 -19.61 6.56
CA ALA A 86 2.45 -19.53 7.74
C ALA A 86 1.28 -18.53 7.56
N ALA A 87 1.08 -18.00 6.35
CA ALA A 87 0.00 -17.07 6.05
C ALA A 87 -1.36 -17.62 6.50
N LYS A 88 -2.10 -16.81 7.26
CA LYS A 88 -3.44 -17.13 7.75
C LYS A 88 -4.30 -15.88 7.77
N VAL A 89 -5.60 -16.03 7.56
CA VAL A 89 -6.57 -14.94 7.71
C VAL A 89 -6.48 -14.39 9.14
N GLY A 90 -6.49 -13.07 9.28
CA GLY A 90 -6.23 -12.36 10.53
C GLY A 90 -4.74 -12.20 10.88
N GLY A 91 -3.84 -12.81 10.10
CA GLY A 91 -2.40 -12.59 10.20
C GLY A 91 -2.04 -11.18 9.72
N LYS A 92 -1.14 -10.52 10.44
CA LYS A 92 -0.65 -9.19 10.08
C LYS A 92 0.62 -9.27 9.28
N MET A 93 0.82 -8.29 8.42
CA MET A 93 1.93 -8.15 7.51
C MET A 93 2.38 -6.70 7.46
N GLN A 94 3.64 -6.50 7.09
CA GLN A 94 4.21 -5.18 6.83
C GLN A 94 4.20 -4.86 5.34
N VAL A 95 4.14 -3.56 5.02
CA VAL A 95 4.33 -3.07 3.66
C VAL A 95 5.82 -2.96 3.40
N GLU A 96 6.32 -3.51 2.31
CA GLU A 96 7.74 -3.46 2.00
C GLU A 96 8.22 -2.07 1.60
N ALA A 97 9.54 -1.85 1.59
CA ALA A 97 10.13 -0.56 1.25
C ALA A 97 9.79 -0.10 -0.18
N ASP A 98 9.48 -1.03 -1.09
CA ASP A 98 9.00 -0.67 -2.43
C ASP A 98 7.60 -0.04 -2.42
N GLY A 99 6.83 -0.20 -1.33
CA GLY A 99 5.45 0.26 -1.20
C GLY A 99 4.47 -0.50 -2.10
N LEU A 100 4.89 -1.55 -2.79
CA LEU A 100 4.12 -2.27 -3.80
C LEU A 100 3.80 -3.70 -3.40
N THR A 101 4.55 -4.25 -2.46
CA THR A 101 4.45 -5.63 -1.97
C THR A 101 4.30 -5.67 -0.46
N ALA A 102 3.88 -6.82 0.06
CA ALA A 102 3.81 -7.08 1.49
C ALA A 102 4.67 -8.29 1.86
N SER A 103 5.15 -8.31 3.10
CA SER A 103 5.92 -9.42 3.66
C SER A 103 5.46 -9.77 5.07
N GLU A 104 5.87 -10.95 5.53
CA GLU A 104 5.67 -11.36 6.92
C GLU A 104 6.32 -10.33 7.87
N GLY A 105 5.59 -9.96 8.92
CA GLY A 105 6.05 -9.02 9.93
C GLY A 105 4.91 -8.47 10.78
N GLU A 106 5.25 -7.72 11.83
CA GLU A 106 4.30 -7.15 12.79
C GLU A 106 3.70 -5.82 12.30
N GLY A 107 3.28 -5.76 11.03
CA GLY A 107 2.69 -4.56 10.45
C GLY A 107 1.18 -4.41 10.68
N THR A 108 0.55 -3.44 10.01
CA THR A 108 -0.90 -3.19 10.12
C THR A 108 -1.73 -3.80 8.99
N PHE A 109 -1.11 -4.44 7.99
CA PHE A 109 -1.86 -5.05 6.89
C PHE A 109 -2.37 -6.44 7.29
N GLU A 110 -3.63 -6.53 7.70
CA GLU A 110 -4.27 -7.78 8.13
C GLU A 110 -4.84 -8.55 6.93
N LEU A 111 -4.42 -9.81 6.79
CA LEU A 111 -4.88 -10.72 5.74
C LEU A 111 -6.37 -11.06 5.90
N VAL A 112 -7.13 -10.90 4.82
CA VAL A 112 -8.55 -11.24 4.71
C VAL A 112 -8.76 -12.41 3.74
N GLU A 113 -7.95 -12.52 2.68
CA GLU A 113 -8.01 -13.60 1.70
C GLU A 113 -6.60 -13.95 1.21
N ILE A 114 -6.31 -15.24 1.05
CA ILE A 114 -4.99 -15.75 0.64
C ILE A 114 -5.19 -16.59 -0.62
N LEU A 115 -4.67 -16.12 -1.75
CA LEU A 115 -4.77 -16.83 -3.04
C LEU A 115 -3.53 -17.70 -3.31
N GLY A 116 -2.44 -17.45 -2.58
CA GLY A 116 -1.23 -18.26 -2.58
C GLY A 116 -0.27 -17.81 -1.48
N THR A 117 0.84 -18.52 -1.32
CA THR A 117 1.81 -18.31 -0.22
C THR A 117 3.24 -18.19 -0.70
N LYS A 118 3.51 -18.25 -2.01
CA LYS A 118 4.85 -18.08 -2.59
C LYS A 118 5.12 -16.62 -2.93
N GLU A 119 6.38 -16.30 -3.18
CA GLU A 119 6.76 -15.00 -3.74
C GLU A 119 5.96 -14.71 -5.02
N GLY A 120 5.39 -13.50 -5.10
CA GLY A 120 4.56 -13.06 -6.22
C GLY A 120 3.10 -13.51 -6.16
N ASP A 121 2.73 -14.43 -5.25
CA ASP A 121 1.33 -14.82 -5.08
C ASP A 121 0.50 -13.67 -4.50
N THR A 122 -0.76 -13.64 -4.91
CA THR A 122 -1.71 -12.61 -4.51
C THR A 122 -2.26 -12.87 -3.11
N VAL A 123 -2.33 -11.80 -2.32
CA VAL A 123 -3.05 -11.77 -1.05
C VAL A 123 -3.94 -10.52 -0.99
N ARG A 124 -5.00 -10.60 -0.20
CA ARG A 124 -5.88 -9.45 0.08
C ARG A 124 -5.97 -9.22 1.57
N GLY A 125 -6.02 -7.96 1.94
CA GLY A 125 -6.07 -7.55 3.33
C GLY A 125 -6.65 -6.16 3.50
N ARG A 126 -6.70 -5.71 4.73
CA ARG A 126 -7.09 -4.34 5.10
C ARG A 126 -6.13 -3.82 6.15
N PHE A 127 -6.05 -2.50 6.26
CA PHE A 127 -5.22 -1.86 7.28
C PHE A 127 -6.00 -1.72 8.58
N VAL A 128 -5.41 -2.16 9.70
CA VAL A 128 -6.03 -2.18 11.05
C VAL A 128 -5.19 -1.51 12.12
#